data_AF-A0A954K3P8-F1
#
_entry.id   AF-A0A954K3P8-F1
#
_cell.length_a   1.000
_cell.length_b   1.000
_cell.length_c   1.000
_cell.angle_alpha   90.00
_cell.angle_beta   90.00
_cell.angle_gamma   90.00
#
_symmetry.space_group_name_H-M   'P 1'
#
loop_
_entity.id
_entity.type
_entity.pdbx_description
1 polymer ?
#
loop_
_entity_poly.entity_id
_entity_poly.type
_entity_poly.pdbx_seq_one_letter_code
_entity_poly.pdbx_strand_id
1 'polypeptide(L)'
;MDSPILNRLTAFLRSVTGQQELTHTTDLLDSGLLDSLTMMDLLVFVESEFDLRLDFQDIRPELFKNPETIANLIVSRLASRNQSEAA
;
A
#
# COMPACT_ATOMS: atom_id res chain seq x y z
N MET A 1 1.27 8.81 -13.09
CA MET A 1 -0.08 8.49 -12.58
C MET A 1 -0.28 9.30 -11.31
N ASP A 2 -1.07 10.37 -11.36
CA ASP A 2 -1.38 11.16 -10.16
C ASP A 2 -2.61 10.57 -9.47
N SER A 3 -2.41 9.42 -8.79
CA SER A 3 -3.47 8.78 -8.01
C SER A 3 -3.48 9.33 -6.58
N PRO A 4 -4.64 9.75 -6.04
CA PRO A 4 -4.72 10.20 -4.65
C PRO A 4 -4.32 9.10 -3.66
N ILE A 5 -4.56 7.83 -4.01
CA ILE A 5 -4.15 6.67 -3.19
C ILE A 5 -2.63 6.57 -3.17
N LEU A 6 -1.98 6.65 -4.34
CA LEU A 6 -0.52 6.59 -4.44
C LEU A 6 0.15 7.73 -3.67
N ASN A 7 -0.41 8.94 -3.74
CA ASN A 7 0.11 10.10 -3.01
C ASN A 7 0.00 9.93 -1.49
N ARG A 8 -1.15 9.47 -0.99
CA ARG A 8 -1.35 9.20 0.45
C ARG A 8 -0.43 8.08 0.93
N LEU A 9 -0.34 6.99 0.18
CA LEU A 9 0.55 5.88 0.49
C LEU A 9 2.02 6.31 0.52
N THR A 10 2.47 7.05 -0.49
CA THR A 10 3.85 7.55 -0.55
C THR A 10 4.14 8.48 0.63
N ALA A 11 3.22 9.37 0.98
CA ALA A 11 3.36 10.25 2.13
C ALA A 11 3.46 9.47 3.46
N PHE A 12 2.61 8.46 3.64
CA PHE A 12 2.66 7.56 4.79
C PHE A 12 4.01 6.82 4.86
N LEU A 13 4.46 6.22 3.76
CA LEU A 13 5.73 5.51 3.69
C LEU A 13 6.92 6.42 4.02
N ARG A 14 6.92 7.66 3.53
CA ARG A 14 7.95 8.66 3.90
C ARG A 14 7.93 9.00 5.38
N SER A 15 6.74 9.06 5.98
CA SER A 15 6.58 9.34 7.41
C SER A 15 7.08 8.20 8.30
N VAL A 16 6.78 6.94 7.95
CA VAL A 16 7.16 5.78 8.78
C VAL A 16 8.62 5.36 8.58
N THR A 17 9.16 5.53 7.37
CA THR A 17 10.55 5.13 7.05
C THR A 17 11.56 6.26 7.24
N GLY A 18 11.10 7.52 7.31
CA GLY A 18 11.97 8.70 7.32
C GLY A 18 12.67 9.01 5.98
N GLN A 19 12.38 8.27 4.91
CA GLN A 19 13.02 8.44 3.60
C GLN A 19 12.29 9.46 2.72
N GLN A 20 12.78 10.70 2.65
CA GLN A 20 12.13 11.73 1.82
C GLN A 20 12.25 11.51 0.30
N GLU A 21 13.31 10.81 -0.15
CA GLU A 21 13.55 10.54 -1.57
C GLU A 21 12.84 9.29 -2.10
N LEU A 22 11.97 8.67 -1.32
CA LEU A 22 11.18 7.51 -1.73
C LEU A 22 10.32 7.87 -2.96
N THR A 23 10.49 7.10 -4.03
CA THR A 23 9.75 7.23 -5.29
C THR A 23 8.70 6.13 -5.43
N HIS A 24 7.76 6.28 -6.36
CA HIS A 24 6.70 5.29 -6.58
C HIS A 24 7.21 3.92 -7.07
N THR A 25 8.41 3.88 -7.62
CA THR A 25 9.05 2.66 -8.14
C THR A 25 10.16 2.14 -7.24
N THR A 26 10.41 2.79 -6.08
CA THR A 26 11.42 2.35 -5.11
C THR A 26 11.07 0.96 -4.61
N ASP A 27 12.00 0.01 -4.74
CA ASP A 27 11.84 -1.33 -4.20
C ASP A 27 11.93 -1.29 -2.68
N LEU A 28 10.80 -1.48 -2.00
CA LEU A 28 10.68 -1.34 -0.55
C LEU A 28 11.26 -2.55 0.19
N LEU A 29 11.21 -3.72 -0.43
CA LEU A 29 11.70 -4.96 0.16
C LEU A 29 13.23 -5.02 0.06
N ASP A 30 13.77 -4.79 -1.14
CA ASP A 30 15.22 -4.83 -1.36
C ASP A 30 15.95 -3.66 -0.66
N SER A 31 15.28 -2.52 -0.50
CA SER A 31 15.84 -1.39 0.28
C SER A 31 15.74 -1.57 1.80
N GLY A 32 15.02 -2.58 2.28
CA GLY A 32 14.75 -2.80 3.70
C GLY A 32 13.82 -1.76 4.33
N LEU A 33 13.13 -0.95 3.50
CA LEU A 33 12.16 0.04 3.96
C LEU A 33 10.82 -0.58 4.35
N LEU A 34 10.54 -1.78 3.83
CA LEU A 34 9.40 -2.60 4.20
C LEU A 34 9.87 -3.91 4.82
N ASP A 35 9.85 -3.94 6.14
CA ASP A 35 10.10 -5.08 7.01
C ASP A 35 8.81 -5.56 7.70
N SER A 36 8.92 -6.42 8.71
CA SER A 36 7.74 -6.93 9.43
C SER A 36 6.98 -5.86 10.22
N LEU A 37 7.66 -4.86 10.78
CA LEU A 37 7.03 -3.82 11.60
C LEU A 37 6.32 -2.79 10.72
N THR A 38 7.06 -2.27 9.74
CA THR A 38 6.52 -1.33 8.75
C THR A 38 5.42 -1.96 7.88
N MET A 39 5.46 -3.28 7.66
CA MET A 39 4.33 -4.01 7.05
C MET A 39 3.09 -3.95 7.94
N MET A 40 3.19 -4.17 9.24
CA MET A 40 2.03 -4.04 10.15
C MET A 40 1.49 -2.61 10.15
N ASP A 41 2.36 -1.61 10.20
CA ASP A 41 1.96 -0.20 10.12
C ASP A 41 1.24 0.10 8.79
N LEU A 42 1.73 -0.45 7.69
CA LEU A 42 1.11 -0.32 6.37
C LEU A 42 -0.28 -0.96 6.33
N LEU A 43 -0.46 -2.16 6.89
CA LEU A 43 -1.78 -2.81 6.93
C LEU A 43 -2.78 -1.98 7.73
N VAL A 44 -2.37 -1.45 8.89
CA VAL A 44 -3.21 -0.58 9.73
C VAL A 44 -3.54 0.73 9.01
N PHE A 45 -2.58 1.33 8.31
CA PHE A 45 -2.80 2.50 7.49
C PHE A 45 -3.84 2.22 6.40
N VAL A 46 -3.72 1.11 5.67
CA VAL A 46 -4.65 0.78 4.59
C VAL A 46 -6.07 0.54 5.12
N GLU A 47 -6.19 -0.16 6.24
CA GLU A 47 -7.48 -0.40 6.91
C GLU A 47 -8.12 0.90 7.38
N SER A 48 -7.36 1.80 8.03
CA SER A 48 -7.91 3.06 8.55
C SER A 48 -8.18 4.12 7.47
N GLU A 49 -7.30 4.25 6.48
CA GLU A 49 -7.39 5.30 5.47
C GLU A 49 -8.36 4.97 4.33
N PHE A 50 -8.50 3.69 3.98
CA PHE A 50 -9.31 3.25 2.84
C PHE A 50 -10.46 2.33 3.23
N ASP A 51 -10.71 2.14 4.54
CA ASP A 51 -11.63 1.15 5.09
C ASP A 51 -11.33 -0.28 4.59
N LEU A 52 -10.11 -0.54 4.10
CA LEU A 52 -9.78 -1.76 3.36
C LEU A 52 -8.90 -2.68 4.20
N ARG A 53 -9.43 -3.84 4.58
CA ARG A 53 -8.63 -4.90 5.21
C ARG A 53 -7.94 -5.76 4.15
N LEU A 54 -6.62 -5.88 4.25
CA LEU A 54 -5.81 -6.78 3.44
C LEU A 54 -5.51 -8.06 4.25
N ASP A 55 -5.81 -9.22 3.69
CA ASP A 55 -5.57 -10.50 4.34
C ASP A 55 -4.14 -11.00 4.08
N PHE A 56 -3.67 -11.97 4.87
CA PHE A 56 -2.35 -12.60 4.67
C PHE A 56 -2.14 -13.16 3.26
N GLN A 57 -3.20 -13.63 2.60
CA GLN A 57 -3.16 -14.09 1.20
C GLN A 57 -2.86 -12.97 0.19
N ASP A 58 -3.13 -11.72 0.57
CA ASP A 58 -2.90 -10.54 -0.26
C ASP A 58 -1.45 -10.04 -0.14
N ILE A 59 -0.78 -10.40 0.96
CA ILE A 59 0.62 -10.05 1.26
C ILE A 59 1.54 -10.94 0.43
N ARG A 60 1.73 -10.55 -0.83
CA ARG A 60 2.66 -11.19 -1.76
C ARG A 60 3.80 -10.23 -2.09
N PRO A 61 5.07 -10.70 -2.13
CA PRO A 61 6.22 -9.84 -2.41
C PRO A 61 6.05 -8.98 -3.67
N GLU A 62 5.44 -9.52 -4.72
CA GLU A 62 5.23 -8.80 -5.99
C GLU A 62 4.24 -7.64 -5.86
N LEU A 63 3.25 -7.75 -4.96
CA LEU A 63 2.26 -6.72 -4.71
C LEU A 63 2.78 -5.63 -3.77
N PHE A 64 3.74 -5.98 -2.92
CA PHE A 64 4.33 -5.09 -1.91
C PHE A 64 5.73 -4.59 -2.30
N LYS A 65 6.17 -4.87 -3.53
CA LYS A 65 7.49 -4.52 -4.04
C LYS A 65 7.74 -3.01 -4.00
N ASN A 66 6.78 -2.20 -4.42
CA ASN A 66 6.94 -0.74 -4.46
C ASN A 66 5.60 -0.02 -4.19
N PRO A 67 5.61 1.30 -3.94
CA PRO A 67 4.38 2.05 -3.68
C PRO A 67 3.35 1.96 -4.81
N GLU A 68 3.78 1.89 -6.07
CA GLU A 68 2.89 1.76 -7.22
C GLU A 68 2.12 0.43 -7.21
N THR A 69 2.78 -0.70 -6.95
CA THR A 69 2.12 -2.01 -6.90
C THR A 69 1.10 -2.09 -5.75
N ILE A 70 1.44 -1.51 -4.60
CA ILE A 70 0.55 -1.46 -3.44
C ILE A 70 -0.67 -0.58 -3.73
N ALA A 71 -0.47 0.59 -4.32
CA ALA A 71 -1.58 1.47 -4.71
C ALA A 71 -2.53 0.78 -5.70
N ASN A 72 -1.99 0.04 -6.68
CA ASN A 72 -2.78 -0.73 -7.62
C ASN A 72 -3.59 -1.86 -6.94
N LEU A 73 -3.00 -2.54 -5.94
CA LEU A 73 -3.71 -3.52 -5.12
C LEU A 73 -4.92 -2.88 -4.41
N ILE A 74 -4.72 -1.72 -3.77
CA ILE A 74 -5.77 -0.99 -3.05
C ILE A 74 -6.89 -0.58 -4.02
N VAL A 75 -6.53 0.00 -5.18
CA VAL A 75 -7.50 0.38 -6.23
C VAL A 75 -8.32 -0.82 -6.67
N SER A 76 -7.66 -1.95 -6.97
CA SER A 76 -8.35 -3.17 -7.40
C SER A 76 -9.32 -3.69 -6.35
N ARG A 77 -8.95 -3.63 -5.07
CA ARG A 77 -9.79 -4.10 -3.96
C ARG A 77 -10.99 -3.22 -3.71
N LEU A 78 -10.81 -1.90 -3.75
CA LEU A 78 -11.91 -0.93 -3.64
C LEU A 78 -12.91 -1.08 -4.79
N ALA A 79 -12.40 -1.28 -6.02
CA ALA A 79 -13.25 -1.53 -7.18
C ALA A 79 -14.08 -2.82 -7.03
N SER A 80 -13.48 -3.91 -6.53
CA SER A 80 -14.20 -5.17 -6.29
C SER A 80 -15.20 -5.07 -5.15
N ARG A 81 -14.91 -4.34 -4.06
CA ARG A 81 -15.88 -4.13 -2.95
C ARG A 81 -17.16 -3.43 -3.43
N ASN A 82 -17.01 -2.40 -4.25
CA ASN A 82 -18.15 -1.65 -4.79
C ASN A 82 -19.06 -2.51 -5.70
N GLN A 83 -18.57 -3.64 -6.22
CA GLN A 83 -19.40 -4.58 -6.99
C GLN A 83 -20.14 -5.60 -6.10
N SER A 84 -19.59 -5.93 -4.93
CA SER A 84 -20.19 -6.88 -3.98
C SER A 84 -21.37 -6.30 -3.20
N GLU A 85 -21.39 -4.99 -2.96
CA GLU A 85 -22.47 -4.30 -2.24
C GLU A 85 -23.65 -3.89 -3.14
N ALA A 86 -23.51 -4.04 -4.46
CA ALA A 86 -24.53 -3.68 -5.46
C ALA A 86 -25.36 -4.88 -5.97
N ALA A 87 -25.22 -6.06 -5.35
CA ALA A 87 -25.89 -7.31 -5.73
C ALA A 87 -26.91 -7.78 -4.68
#